data_AF-A0A2V1NUW3-F1
#
_entry.id   AF-A0A2V1NUW3-F1
#
_cell.length_a   1.000
_cell.length_b   1.000
_cell.length_c   1.000
_cell.angle_alpha   90.00
_cell.angle_beta   90.00
_cell.angle_gamma   90.00
#
_symmetry.space_group_name_H-M   'P 1'
#
loop_
_entity.id
_entity.type
_entity.pdbx_description
1 polymer ?
#
loop_
_entity_poly.entity_id
_entity_poly.type
_entity_poly.pdbx_seq_one_letter_code
_entity_poly.pdbx_strand_id
1 'polypeptide(L)'
;MNTTSVQADLADAMRQSAVDAGAGTPAVRGSNWQLATVTAVATDGTLTAAGISGIRRVARFIDPAVGDVVVISQSASGNWLALDRLATSVGEWTTLPLAGGFSAAAGYFAPVYRVIGREVQLRGSATKSTTLVSGDVWATLPVGARPTTDMDIVMGMTHGTNGTNYGACRGIIRTNGTIEYRGPSVSTLVFLSPMSFWLS
;
A
#
# COMPACT_ATOMS: atom_id res chain seq x y z
N MET A 1 -62.94 -29.32 -4.24
CA MET A 1 -61.80 -28.42 -4.52
C MET A 1 -62.02 -27.20 -3.63
N ASN A 2 -61.20 -27.02 -2.59
CA ASN A 2 -61.44 -26.02 -1.55
C ASN A 2 -60.91 -24.67 -2.05
N THR A 3 -61.80 -23.75 -2.40
CA THR A 3 -61.46 -22.45 -3.01
C THR A 3 -60.50 -21.60 -2.16
N THR A 4 -60.50 -21.82 -0.85
CA THR A 4 -59.57 -21.20 0.10
C THR A 4 -58.12 -21.63 -0.06
N SER A 5 -57.82 -22.87 -0.49
CA SER A 5 -56.43 -23.31 -0.69
C SER A 5 -55.82 -22.69 -1.94
N VAL A 6 -56.59 -22.61 -3.03
CA VAL A 6 -56.15 -21.99 -4.29
C VAL A 6 -55.86 -20.50 -4.12
N GLN A 7 -56.63 -19.80 -3.28
CA GLN A 7 -56.40 -18.39 -2.96
C GLN A 7 -55.12 -18.17 -2.13
N ALA A 8 -54.83 -19.08 -1.19
CA ALA A 8 -53.60 -19.04 -0.41
C ALA A 8 -52.36 -19.31 -1.29
N ASP A 9 -52.42 -20.35 -2.13
CA ASP A 9 -51.35 -20.70 -3.06
C ASP A 9 -51.06 -19.56 -4.04
N LEU A 10 -52.09 -18.86 -4.53
CA LEU A 10 -51.92 -17.69 -5.41
C LEU A 10 -51.28 -16.51 -4.66
N ALA A 11 -51.74 -16.21 -3.44
CA ALA A 11 -51.16 -15.13 -2.63
C ALA A 11 -49.68 -15.39 -2.32
N ASP A 12 -49.32 -16.65 -2.06
CA ASP A 12 -47.94 -17.05 -1.80
C ASP A 12 -47.09 -16.98 -3.09
N ALA A 13 -47.62 -17.42 -4.23
CA ALA A 13 -46.96 -17.30 -5.53
C ALA A 13 -46.72 -15.84 -5.93
N MET A 14 -47.71 -14.96 -5.70
CA MET A 14 -47.56 -13.51 -5.94
C MET A 14 -46.51 -12.89 -5.01
N ARG A 15 -46.48 -13.28 -3.73
CA ARG A 15 -45.46 -12.82 -2.78
C ARG A 15 -44.07 -13.28 -3.20
N GLN A 16 -43.92 -14.55 -3.60
CA GLN A 16 -42.66 -15.09 -4.08
C GLN A 16 -42.18 -14.39 -5.35
N SER A 17 -43.07 -14.19 -6.33
CA SER A 17 -42.74 -13.47 -7.56
C SER A 17 -42.32 -12.01 -7.29
N ALA A 18 -42.96 -11.33 -6.35
CA ALA A 18 -42.56 -9.97 -5.95
C ALA A 18 -41.18 -9.94 -5.28
N VAL A 19 -40.87 -10.92 -4.43
CA VAL A 19 -39.54 -11.08 -3.81
C VAL A 19 -38.48 -11.37 -4.88
N ASP A 20 -38.75 -12.29 -5.80
CA ASP A 20 -37.83 -12.66 -6.86
C ASP A 20 -37.57 -11.49 -7.83
N ALA A 21 -38.62 -10.75 -8.19
CA ALA A 21 -38.52 -9.53 -9.00
C ALA A 21 -37.70 -8.44 -8.29
N GLY A 22 -37.91 -8.24 -6.98
CA GLY A 22 -37.14 -7.30 -6.18
C GLY A 22 -35.68 -7.71 -6.02
N ALA A 23 -35.41 -9.01 -5.87
CA ALA A 23 -34.06 -9.54 -5.75
C ALA A 23 -33.27 -9.47 -7.07
N GLY A 24 -33.93 -9.72 -8.21
CA GLY A 24 -33.33 -9.76 -9.54
C GLY A 24 -33.28 -8.42 -10.29
N THR A 25 -34.01 -7.39 -9.84
CA THR A 25 -34.08 -6.08 -10.54
C THR A 25 -33.30 -5.01 -9.79
N PRO A 26 -32.14 -4.55 -10.30
CA PRO A 26 -31.32 -3.53 -9.63
C PRO A 26 -32.06 -2.23 -9.31
N ALA A 27 -32.97 -1.79 -10.19
CA ALA A 27 -33.78 -0.59 -9.98
C ALA A 27 -34.76 -0.71 -8.79
N VAL A 28 -35.15 -1.94 -8.41
CA VAL A 28 -36.04 -2.23 -7.27
C VAL A 28 -35.23 -2.47 -6.00
N ARG A 29 -34.10 -3.18 -6.09
CA ARG A 29 -33.19 -3.45 -4.95
C ARG A 29 -32.53 -2.17 -4.41
N GLY A 30 -32.35 -1.17 -5.26
CA GLY A 30 -31.57 0.03 -4.94
C GLY A 30 -30.05 -0.21 -5.12
N SER A 31 -29.24 0.62 -4.47
CA SER A 31 -27.78 0.48 -4.55
C SER A 31 -27.33 -0.81 -3.87
N ASN A 32 -26.53 -1.62 -4.57
CA ASN A 32 -25.89 -2.81 -4.00
C ASN A 32 -24.39 -2.56 -3.84
N TRP A 33 -23.78 -3.11 -2.79
CA TRP A 33 -22.33 -3.07 -2.62
C TRP A 33 -21.80 -4.46 -2.34
N GLN A 34 -20.57 -4.73 -2.81
CA GLN A 34 -19.88 -5.98 -2.55
C GLN A 34 -18.37 -5.76 -2.51
N LEU A 35 -17.67 -6.69 -1.86
CA LEU A 35 -16.22 -6.79 -1.96
C LEU A 35 -15.85 -7.57 -3.21
N ALA A 36 -14.85 -7.09 -3.93
CA ALA A 36 -14.36 -7.77 -5.13
C ALA A 36 -12.85 -7.60 -5.27
N THR A 37 -12.19 -8.64 -5.76
CA THR A 37 -10.77 -8.57 -6.13
C THR A 37 -10.64 -8.01 -7.54
N VAL A 38 -9.78 -7.02 -7.73
CA VAL A 38 -9.45 -6.44 -9.03
C VAL A 38 -8.72 -7.49 -9.86
N THR A 39 -9.23 -7.77 -11.06
CA THR A 39 -8.65 -8.74 -12.01
C THR A 39 -8.04 -8.08 -13.24
N ALA A 40 -8.41 -6.82 -13.54
CA ALA A 40 -7.77 -6.01 -14.57
C ALA A 40 -7.91 -4.52 -14.26
N VAL A 41 -6.92 -3.73 -14.68
CA VAL A 41 -6.92 -2.27 -14.54
C VAL A 41 -6.75 -1.66 -15.92
N ALA A 42 -7.67 -0.76 -16.29
CA ALA A 42 -7.60 -0.04 -17.56
C ALA A 42 -6.96 1.35 -17.37
N THR A 43 -6.35 1.86 -18.44
CA THR A 43 -5.71 3.18 -18.48
C THR A 43 -6.71 4.34 -18.50
N ASP A 44 -8.00 4.07 -18.72
CA ASP A 44 -9.06 5.07 -18.84
C ASP A 44 -9.68 5.46 -17.48
N GLY A 45 -9.24 4.84 -16.38
CA GLY A 45 -9.83 5.05 -15.06
C GLY A 45 -10.88 4.01 -14.65
N THR A 46 -11.11 2.97 -15.45
CA THR A 46 -11.92 1.81 -15.06
C THR A 46 -11.07 0.63 -14.58
N LEU A 47 -11.72 -0.34 -13.95
CA LEU A 47 -11.16 -1.64 -13.60
C LEU A 47 -12.19 -2.76 -13.85
N THR A 48 -11.73 -4.00 -13.78
CA THR A 48 -12.56 -5.20 -13.78
C THR A 48 -12.45 -5.90 -12.43
N ALA A 49 -13.58 -6.31 -11.85
CA ALA A 49 -13.64 -7.07 -10.61
C ALA A 49 -14.95 -7.88 -10.55
N ALA A 50 -14.94 -9.03 -9.88
CA ALA A 50 -16.12 -9.93 -9.78
C ALA A 50 -16.77 -10.28 -11.15
N GLY A 51 -15.96 -10.37 -12.22
CA GLY A 51 -16.44 -10.62 -13.58
C GLY A 51 -17.11 -9.42 -14.27
N ILE A 52 -17.17 -8.25 -13.61
CA ILE A 52 -17.76 -7.02 -14.14
C ILE A 52 -16.63 -6.13 -14.68
N SER A 53 -16.71 -5.76 -15.96
CA SER A 53 -15.78 -4.84 -16.61
C SER A 53 -16.31 -3.40 -16.60
N GLY A 54 -15.41 -2.43 -16.80
CA GLY A 54 -15.78 -1.02 -16.92
C GLY A 54 -16.20 -0.34 -15.62
N ILE A 55 -15.83 -0.89 -14.45
CA ILE A 55 -16.14 -0.29 -13.14
C ILE A 55 -15.34 1.00 -12.99
N ARG A 56 -16.01 2.15 -12.88
CA ARG A 56 -15.34 3.45 -12.75
C ARG A 56 -14.76 3.63 -11.35
N ARG A 57 -13.50 4.02 -11.25
CA ARG A 57 -12.88 4.41 -9.97
C ARG A 57 -13.31 5.80 -9.55
N VAL A 58 -13.46 6.01 -8.24
CA VAL A 58 -13.45 7.38 -7.70
C VAL A 58 -12.06 7.99 -7.83
N ALA A 59 -11.99 9.32 -7.92
CA ALA A 59 -10.73 10.04 -8.18
C ALA A 59 -9.61 9.76 -7.16
N ARG A 60 -9.96 9.51 -5.89
CA ARG A 60 -8.99 9.20 -4.82
C ARG A 60 -8.39 7.79 -4.88
N PHE A 61 -9.01 6.86 -5.62
CA PHE A 61 -8.49 5.51 -5.77
C PHE A 61 -7.36 5.50 -6.81
N ILE A 62 -6.22 6.03 -6.38
CA ILE A 62 -5.01 6.19 -7.17
C ILE A 62 -4.27 4.85 -7.20
N ASP A 63 -3.70 4.53 -8.37
CA ASP A 63 -2.95 3.30 -8.65
C ASP A 63 -3.64 2.00 -8.20
N PRO A 64 -4.82 1.65 -8.73
CA PRO A 64 -5.35 0.30 -8.56
C PRO A 64 -4.36 -0.73 -9.13
N ALA A 65 -4.27 -1.88 -8.48
CA ALA A 65 -3.50 -3.01 -8.97
C ALA A 65 -4.36 -4.28 -9.02
N VAL A 66 -3.98 -5.22 -9.90
CA VAL A 66 -4.55 -6.57 -9.88
C VAL A 66 -4.25 -7.21 -8.53
N GLY A 67 -5.26 -7.81 -7.90
CA GLY A 67 -5.17 -8.37 -6.55
C GLY A 67 -5.68 -7.44 -5.44
N ASP A 68 -5.88 -6.15 -5.69
CA ASP A 68 -6.51 -5.25 -4.73
C ASP A 68 -7.93 -5.75 -4.39
N VAL A 69 -8.27 -5.82 -3.10
CA VAL A 69 -9.66 -6.03 -2.67
C VAL A 69 -10.30 -4.66 -2.50
N VAL A 70 -11.39 -4.43 -3.22
CA VAL A 70 -12.07 -3.14 -3.29
C VAL A 70 -13.53 -3.27 -2.91
N VAL A 71 -14.13 -2.16 -2.45
CA VAL A 71 -15.60 -2.05 -2.39
C VAL A 71 -16.09 -1.57 -3.75
N ILE A 72 -16.92 -2.39 -4.41
CA ILE A 72 -17.66 -1.97 -5.60
C ILE A 72 -19.13 -1.75 -5.25
N SER A 73 -19.72 -0.70 -5.82
CA SER A 73 -21.12 -0.37 -5.63
C SER A 73 -21.80 -0.18 -6.98
N GLN A 74 -22.95 -0.83 -7.12
CA GLN A 74 -23.83 -0.64 -8.26
C GLN A 74 -24.92 0.36 -7.88
N SER A 75 -25.02 1.45 -8.63
CA SER A 75 -26.15 2.39 -8.53
C SER A 75 -27.46 1.76 -9.02
N ALA A 76 -28.60 2.36 -8.66
CA ALA A 76 -29.92 1.90 -9.14
C ALA A 76 -30.08 1.98 -10.67
N SER A 77 -29.28 2.81 -11.36
CA SER A 77 -29.22 2.89 -12.82
C SER A 77 -28.27 1.86 -13.45
N GLY A 78 -27.70 0.95 -12.65
CA GLY A 78 -26.85 -0.15 -13.12
C GLY A 78 -25.36 0.19 -13.26
N ASN A 79 -24.98 1.47 -13.11
CA ASN A 79 -23.58 1.90 -13.19
C ASN A 79 -22.77 1.40 -11.99
N TRP A 80 -21.54 0.96 -12.25
CA TRP A 80 -20.63 0.46 -11.22
C TRP A 80 -19.54 1.46 -10.87
N LEU A 81 -19.31 1.62 -9.57
CA LEU A 81 -18.26 2.45 -8.99
C LEU A 81 -17.35 1.59 -8.11
N ALA A 82 -16.05 1.83 -8.16
CA ALA A 82 -15.07 1.31 -7.21
C ALA A 82 -14.65 2.43 -6.26
N LEU A 83 -14.86 2.22 -4.95
CA LEU A 83 -14.64 3.24 -3.92
C LEU A 83 -13.17 3.39 -3.53
N ASP A 84 -12.51 2.32 -3.10
CA ASP A 84 -11.07 2.29 -2.87
C ASP A 84 -10.64 0.86 -2.56
N ARG A 85 -9.32 0.65 -2.48
CA ARG A 85 -8.74 -0.56 -1.89
C ARG A 85 -9.00 -0.60 -0.38
N LEU A 86 -9.29 -1.77 0.15
CA LEU A 86 -9.31 -1.98 1.60
C LEU A 86 -7.89 -2.02 2.14
N ALA A 87 -7.67 -1.39 3.29
CA ALA A 87 -6.41 -1.49 4.00
C ALA A 87 -6.20 -2.94 4.47
N THR A 88 -5.01 -3.48 4.22
CA THR A 88 -4.60 -4.80 4.73
C THR A 88 -3.88 -4.70 6.07
N SER A 89 -3.29 -3.53 6.37
CA SER A 89 -2.71 -3.18 7.65
C SER A 89 -2.60 -1.66 7.79
N VAL A 90 -2.34 -1.18 9.01
CA VAL A 90 -1.93 0.22 9.27
C VAL A 90 -0.40 0.40 9.23
N GLY A 91 0.33 -0.67 8.90
CA GLY A 91 1.79 -0.75 8.87
C GLY A 91 2.43 -0.53 10.25
N GLU A 92 2.76 -1.61 10.94
CA GLU A 92 3.55 -1.55 12.16
C GLU A 92 5.00 -1.20 11.85
N TRP A 93 5.60 -0.32 12.67
CA TRP A 93 7.02 -0.02 12.57
C TRP A 93 7.83 -1.24 12.97
N THR A 94 8.65 -1.74 12.05
CA THR A 94 9.52 -2.89 12.22
C THR A 94 10.98 -2.45 12.19
N THR A 95 11.83 -3.08 13.01
CA THR A 95 13.28 -2.81 13.02
C THR A 95 13.88 -3.02 11.64
N LEU A 96 14.65 -2.04 11.16
CA LEU A 96 15.42 -2.15 9.93
C LEU A 96 16.72 -2.94 10.19
N PRO A 97 16.95 -4.09 9.51
CA PRO A 97 18.18 -4.85 9.69
C PRO A 97 19.42 -4.05 9.25
N LEU A 98 20.32 -3.81 10.20
CA LEU A 98 21.58 -3.10 9.96
C LEU A 98 22.68 -4.04 9.49
N ALA A 99 23.58 -3.54 8.65
CA ALA A 99 24.75 -4.27 8.19
C ALA A 99 25.80 -4.43 9.32
N GLY A 100 26.74 -5.36 9.14
CA GLY A 100 27.85 -5.55 10.07
C GLY A 100 28.65 -4.26 10.28
N GLY A 101 28.99 -3.95 11.53
CA GLY A 101 29.69 -2.72 11.89
C GLY A 101 28.79 -1.49 12.08
N PHE A 102 27.47 -1.63 11.87
CA PHE A 102 26.49 -0.59 12.18
C PHE A 102 25.65 -0.94 13.41
N SER A 103 25.28 0.08 14.18
CA SER A 103 24.36 0.00 15.30
C SER A 103 23.38 1.17 15.28
N ALA A 104 22.27 1.08 16.02
CA ALA A 104 21.37 2.21 16.19
C ALA A 104 22.12 3.36 16.87
N ALA A 105 21.97 4.58 16.35
CA ALA A 105 22.66 5.74 16.88
C ALA A 105 22.07 6.17 18.24
N ALA A 106 22.91 6.28 19.25
CA ALA A 106 22.49 6.74 20.58
C ALA A 106 21.93 8.17 20.53
N GLY A 107 20.80 8.40 21.21
CA GLY A 107 20.12 9.71 21.23
C GLY A 107 19.22 9.99 20.02
N TYR A 108 19.12 9.06 19.06
CA TYR A 108 18.25 9.17 17.88
C TYR A 108 17.21 8.05 17.84
N PHE A 109 16.20 8.20 16.98
CA PHE A 109 15.28 7.11 16.69
C PHE A 109 16.01 5.93 16.05
N ALA A 110 15.73 4.73 16.55
CA ALA A 110 16.23 3.50 15.95
C ALA A 110 15.78 3.38 14.49
N PRO A 111 16.63 2.83 13.59
CA PRO A 111 16.27 2.58 12.21
C PRO A 111 15.09 1.60 12.12
N VAL A 112 14.01 2.05 11.50
CA VAL A 112 12.78 1.27 11.33
C VAL A 112 12.19 1.51 9.94
N TYR A 113 11.41 0.54 9.49
CA TYR A 113 10.61 0.64 8.27
C TYR A 113 9.19 0.13 8.53
N ARG A 114 8.24 0.49 7.67
CA ARG A 114 6.91 -0.12 7.63
C ARG A 114 6.39 -0.14 6.20
N VAL A 115 5.43 -1.03 5.94
CA VAL A 115 4.73 -1.13 4.66
C VAL A 115 3.25 -0.90 4.90
N ILE A 116 2.67 0.09 4.22
CA ILE A 116 1.24 0.44 4.25
C ILE A 116 0.69 0.32 2.84
N GLY A 117 -0.04 -0.75 2.56
CA GLY A 117 -0.43 -1.09 1.19
C GLY A 117 0.82 -1.29 0.33
N ARG A 118 1.08 -0.35 -0.58
CA ARG A 118 2.28 -0.34 -1.43
C ARG A 118 3.30 0.74 -1.05
N GLU A 119 3.01 1.57 -0.05
CA GLU A 119 3.96 2.57 0.42
C GLU A 119 4.92 1.95 1.44
N VAL A 120 6.22 2.07 1.21
CA VAL A 120 7.26 1.77 2.19
C VAL A 120 7.68 3.09 2.84
N GLN A 121 7.62 3.16 4.16
CA GLN A 121 8.10 4.31 4.93
C GLN A 121 9.32 3.91 5.76
N LEU A 122 10.32 4.78 5.82
CA LEU A 122 11.56 4.56 6.56
C LEU A 122 11.92 5.78 7.40
N ARG A 123 12.60 5.55 8.52
CA ARG A 123 13.17 6.59 9.38
C ARG A 123 14.25 6.01 10.29
N GLY A 124 15.01 6.89 10.91
CA GLY A 124 15.92 6.57 12.01
C GLY A 124 17.38 6.73 11.63
N SER A 125 18.27 6.47 12.58
CA SER A 125 19.69 6.79 12.46
C SER A 125 20.58 5.63 12.90
N ALA A 126 21.68 5.42 12.18
CA ALA A 126 22.66 4.38 12.47
C ALA A 126 24.07 4.96 12.56
N THR A 127 24.87 4.40 13.46
CA THR A 127 26.28 4.74 13.61
C THR A 127 27.15 3.56 13.17
N LYS A 128 28.17 3.81 12.37
CA LYS A 128 29.21 2.85 12.00
C LYS A 128 30.34 2.88 13.05
N SER A 129 30.91 1.72 13.37
CA SER A 129 32.06 1.60 14.29
C SER A 129 33.35 2.24 13.76
N THR A 130 33.39 2.55 12.48
CA THR A 130 34.50 3.18 11.75
C THR A 130 33.97 4.31 10.88
N THR A 131 34.85 5.09 10.27
CA THR A 131 34.45 6.13 9.33
C THR A 131 33.67 5.53 8.15
N LEU A 132 32.54 6.15 7.85
CA LEU A 132 31.75 5.90 6.64
C LEU A 132 32.58 6.20 5.40
N VAL A 133 32.46 5.36 4.38
CA VAL A 133 33.06 5.55 3.07
C VAL A 133 32.01 5.32 1.98
N SER A 134 32.11 6.04 0.87
CA SER A 134 31.18 5.88 -0.25
C SER A 134 31.15 4.41 -0.72
N GLY A 135 29.97 3.81 -0.76
CA GLY A 135 29.75 2.40 -1.06
C GLY A 135 29.47 1.52 0.16
N ASP A 136 29.61 2.04 1.38
CA ASP A 136 29.17 1.31 2.57
C ASP A 136 27.68 0.99 2.49
N VAL A 137 27.36 -0.29 2.66
CA VAL A 137 25.99 -0.76 2.90
C VAL A 137 25.74 -0.71 4.39
N TRP A 138 24.74 0.05 4.83
CA TRP A 138 24.47 0.24 6.25
C TRP A 138 23.21 -0.47 6.74
N ALA A 139 22.31 -0.82 5.84
CA ALA A 139 21.08 -1.56 6.12
C ALA A 139 20.62 -2.39 4.93
N THR A 140 19.71 -3.35 5.16
CA THR A 140 19.04 -4.11 4.10
C THR A 140 17.55 -4.23 4.37
N LEU A 141 16.74 -3.80 3.40
CA LEU A 141 15.29 -3.98 3.42
C LEU A 141 14.90 -5.45 3.20
N PRO A 142 14.01 -6.00 4.04
CA PRO A 142 13.42 -7.32 3.81
C PRO A 142 12.65 -7.39 2.48
N VAL A 143 12.53 -8.59 1.91
CA VAL A 143 12.01 -8.82 0.53
C VAL A 143 10.70 -8.10 0.25
N GLY A 144 9.75 -8.08 1.19
CA GLY A 144 8.45 -7.43 1.03
C GLY A 144 8.47 -5.89 1.06
N ALA A 145 9.63 -5.26 1.26
CA ALA A 145 9.79 -3.81 1.33
C ALA A 145 10.86 -3.29 0.34
N ARG A 146 11.33 -4.11 -0.60
CA ARG A 146 12.37 -3.71 -1.55
C ARG A 146 11.78 -2.95 -2.74
N PRO A 147 12.43 -1.89 -3.23
CA PRO A 147 11.98 -1.21 -4.44
C PRO A 147 12.21 -2.10 -5.67
N THR A 148 11.44 -1.87 -6.73
CA THR A 148 11.58 -2.61 -7.99
C THR A 148 12.61 -2.01 -8.94
N THR A 149 13.06 -0.78 -8.67
CA THR A 149 14.17 -0.11 -9.34
C THR A 149 15.13 0.46 -8.30
N ASP A 150 16.41 0.63 -8.65
CA ASP A 150 17.34 1.34 -7.78
C ASP A 150 16.86 2.80 -7.59
N MET A 151 16.91 3.29 -6.35
CA MET A 151 16.40 4.62 -5.97
C MET A 151 17.50 5.46 -5.35
N ASP A 152 17.70 6.65 -5.92
CA ASP A 152 18.52 7.68 -5.29
C ASP A 152 17.75 8.39 -4.19
N ILE A 153 18.37 8.47 -3.02
CA ILE A 153 17.78 9.10 -1.84
C ILE A 153 18.70 10.16 -1.27
N VAL A 154 18.10 11.15 -0.60
CA VAL A 154 18.84 12.10 0.23
C VAL A 154 18.86 11.55 1.64
N MET A 155 20.06 11.34 2.19
CA MET A 155 20.27 10.95 3.57
C MET A 155 20.98 12.08 4.29
N GLY A 156 20.81 12.16 5.60
CA GLY A 156 21.66 13.03 6.38
C GLY A 156 22.85 12.28 6.96
N MET A 157 23.88 13.05 7.30
CA MET A 157 25.11 12.58 7.92
C MET A 157 25.68 13.63 8.87
N THR A 158 26.55 13.21 9.79
CA THR A 158 27.45 14.16 10.44
C THR A 158 28.70 14.40 9.61
N HIS A 159 29.37 15.53 9.73
CA HIS A 159 30.64 15.80 9.06
C HIS A 159 31.54 16.72 9.90
N GLY A 160 32.81 16.81 9.52
CA GLY A 160 33.84 17.58 10.20
C GLY A 160 34.55 16.81 11.32
N THR A 161 35.63 17.41 11.86
CA THR A 161 36.43 16.83 12.94
C THR A 161 35.54 16.59 14.17
N ASN A 162 35.36 15.33 14.56
CA ASN A 162 34.53 14.87 15.68
C ASN A 162 32.99 14.93 15.48
N GLY A 163 32.49 15.02 14.24
CA GLY A 163 31.06 14.79 13.96
C GLY A 163 30.10 15.84 14.53
N THR A 164 30.58 17.07 14.76
CA THR A 164 29.81 18.19 15.34
C THR A 164 28.88 18.90 14.37
N ASN A 165 29.05 18.73 13.06
CA ASN A 165 28.20 19.37 12.05
C ASN A 165 27.27 18.37 11.38
N TYR A 166 26.10 18.84 10.95
CA TYR A 166 25.13 18.05 10.18
C TYR A 166 25.17 18.45 8.71
N GLY A 167 24.93 17.49 7.83
CA GLY A 167 24.90 17.70 6.39
C GLY A 167 24.02 16.66 5.69
N ALA A 168 23.90 16.82 4.37
CA ALA A 168 23.19 15.89 3.50
C ALA A 168 24.18 15.16 2.59
N CYS A 169 23.86 13.92 2.26
CA CYS A 169 24.58 13.10 1.31
C CYS A 169 23.59 12.31 0.45
N ARG A 170 24.11 11.74 -0.64
CA ARG A 170 23.35 10.78 -1.44
C ARG A 170 23.37 9.43 -0.75
N GLY A 171 22.26 8.71 -0.82
CA GLY A 171 22.19 7.28 -0.61
C GLY A 171 21.55 6.59 -1.81
N ILE A 172 21.67 5.27 -1.85
CA ILE A 172 20.98 4.46 -2.87
C ILE A 172 20.27 3.31 -2.17
N ILE A 173 18.97 3.17 -2.40
CA ILE A 173 18.24 1.94 -2.07
C ILE A 173 18.24 1.08 -3.32
N ARG A 174 18.89 -0.07 -3.25
CA ARG A 174 19.00 -1.01 -4.36
C ARG A 174 17.78 -1.92 -4.44
N THR A 175 17.54 -2.46 -5.62
CA THR A 175 16.53 -3.52 -5.86
C THR A 175 16.70 -4.76 -4.98
N ASN A 176 17.93 -5.08 -4.58
CA ASN A 176 18.21 -6.17 -3.62
C ASN A 176 17.93 -5.80 -2.15
N GLY A 177 17.46 -4.57 -1.89
CA GLY A 177 17.12 -4.02 -0.58
C GLY A 177 18.27 -3.34 0.15
N THR A 178 19.52 -3.43 -0.33
CA THR A 178 20.65 -2.78 0.34
C THR A 178 20.51 -1.26 0.28
N ILE A 179 20.83 -0.60 1.40
CA ILE A 179 20.86 0.86 1.51
C ILE A 179 22.32 1.28 1.62
N GLU A 180 22.78 2.01 0.61
CA GLU A 180 24.17 2.43 0.45
C GLU A 180 24.36 3.89 0.84
N TYR A 181 25.48 4.18 1.48
CA TYR A 181 26.02 5.52 1.69
C TYR A 181 26.84 5.98 0.48
N ARG A 182 26.53 7.16 -0.07
CA ARG A 182 27.24 7.79 -1.19
C ARG A 182 27.66 9.21 -0.83
N GLY A 183 28.43 9.33 0.25
CA GLY A 183 28.96 10.60 0.74
C GLY A 183 30.47 10.57 1.04
N PRO A 184 31.01 11.68 1.57
CA PRO A 184 32.42 11.84 1.91
C PRO A 184 32.86 11.02 3.13
N SER A 185 34.14 10.66 3.18
CA SER A 185 34.70 9.84 4.26
C SER A 185 35.03 10.61 5.54
N VAL A 186 34.02 11.23 6.16
CA VAL A 186 34.17 12.17 7.30
C VAL A 186 33.18 11.94 8.43
N SER A 187 32.37 10.90 8.33
CA SER A 187 31.23 10.67 9.24
C SER A 187 31.30 9.29 9.87
N THR A 188 30.65 9.10 11.00
CA THR A 188 30.26 7.77 11.50
C THR A 188 28.75 7.64 11.61
N LEU A 189 27.98 8.72 11.46
CA LEU A 189 26.53 8.76 11.65
C LEU A 189 25.83 8.98 10.30
N VAL A 190 24.87 8.11 9.99
CA VAL A 190 23.93 8.27 8.88
C VAL A 190 22.51 8.30 9.40
N PHE A 191 21.67 9.16 8.85
CA PHE A 191 20.26 9.24 9.21
C PHE A 191 19.34 9.23 7.99
N LEU A 192 18.33 8.37 8.04
CA LEU A 192 17.17 8.45 7.17
C LEU A 192 16.22 9.47 7.78
N SER A 193 16.18 10.65 7.16
CA SER A 193 15.03 11.55 7.32
C SER A 193 13.76 10.75 7.02
N PRO A 194 12.64 11.01 7.72
CA PRO A 194 11.38 10.35 7.42
C PRO A 194 11.08 10.45 5.92
N MET A 195 11.01 9.29 5.28
CA MET A 195 10.84 9.22 3.84
C MET A 195 9.97 8.04 3.45
N SER A 196 9.39 8.11 2.25
CA SER A 196 8.63 7.01 1.69
C SER A 196 8.85 6.84 0.19
N PHE A 197 8.56 5.62 -0.27
CA PHE A 197 8.51 5.27 -1.68
C PHE A 197 7.42 4.23 -1.91
N TRP A 198 7.06 3.99 -3.17
CA TRP A 198 6.01 3.05 -3.56
C TRP A 198 6.57 1.81 -4.24
N LEU A 199 6.06 0.65 -3.84
CA LEU A 199 6.20 -0.61 -4.55
C LEU A 199 5.31 -0.55 -5.81
N SER A 200 5.79 -1.12 -6.92
CA SER A 200 5.00 -1.27 -8.14
C SER A 200 3.86 -2.26 -7.93
#